data_AF-A0A820HLB8-F1
#
_entry.id   AF-A0A820HLB8-F1
#
_cell.length_a   1.000
_cell.length_b   1.000
_cell.length_c   1.000
_cell.angle_alpha   90.00
_cell.angle_beta   90.00
_cell.angle_gamma   90.00
#
_symmetry.space_group_name_H-M   'P 1'
#
loop_
_entity.id
_entity.type
_entity.pdbx_description
1 polymer ?
#
loop_
_entity_poly.entity_id
_entity_poly.type
_entity_poly.pdbx_seq_one_letter_code
_entity_poly.pdbx_strand_id
1 'polypeptide(L)'
;MLLELKAPINICGNICGQYTDLLRHFEHDGVPPESNYLFLGGYVNRGKRRYNIKLWKLFTNCFNCLPAAAVINEKIFCCHGGLSPELHSLDQIRQIQRPTDVPDYGLLCDLLWSDPSTNVENWQENYGVSSEFGANVVKEFLNRFNMNLICRSHQVVEDGYEFFANHQLVTIFSAPDY
;
A
#
# COMPACT_ATOMS: atom_id res chain seq x y z
N MET A 1 2.52 12.64 5.40
CA MET A 1 2.43 11.72 4.23
C MET A 1 1.11 10.94 4.14
N LEU A 2 -0.04 11.55 4.46
CA LEU A 2 -1.37 10.91 4.37
C LEU A 2 -2.24 11.69 3.38
N LEU A 3 -2.83 11.01 2.41
CA LEU A 3 -3.82 11.59 1.50
C LEU A 3 -5.23 11.47 2.07
N GLU A 4 -6.08 12.46 1.80
CA GLU A 4 -7.51 12.40 2.09
C GLU A 4 -8.27 12.51 0.77
N LEU A 5 -8.99 11.46 0.41
CA LEU A 5 -9.57 11.24 -0.91
C LEU A 5 -11.08 11.00 -0.81
N LYS A 6 -11.78 11.23 -1.92
CA LYS A 6 -13.22 10.97 -2.04
C LYS A 6 -13.49 9.98 -3.16
N ALA A 7 -14.53 9.16 -2.98
CA ALA A 7 -15.06 8.31 -4.04
C ALA A 7 -15.83 9.16 -5.09
N PRO A 8 -16.01 8.68 -6.34
CA PRO A 8 -15.54 7.39 -6.88
C PRO A 8 -14.03 7.39 -7.20
N ILE A 9 -13.37 6.25 -6.96
CA ILE A 9 -11.94 6.04 -7.22
C ILE A 9 -11.65 4.56 -7.47
N ASN A 10 -10.81 4.27 -8.46
CA ASN A 10 -10.28 2.94 -8.74
C ASN A 10 -8.99 2.74 -7.93
N ILE A 11 -8.88 1.63 -7.20
CA ILE A 11 -7.70 1.32 -6.39
C ILE A 11 -6.91 0.20 -7.08
N CYS A 12 -5.64 0.45 -7.36
CA CYS A 12 -4.74 -0.50 -8.01
C CYS A 12 -3.61 -0.89 -7.07
N GLY A 13 -3.29 -2.19 -7.03
CA GLY A 13 -2.17 -2.75 -6.30
C GLY A 13 -0.84 -2.64 -7.05
N ASN A 14 0.04 -3.61 -6.80
CA ASN A 14 1.35 -3.71 -7.45
C ASN A 14 1.19 -3.78 -8.97
N ILE A 15 2.07 -3.05 -9.69
CA ILE A 15 2.18 -3.08 -11.16
C ILE A 15 3.46 -3.80 -11.59
N CYS A 16 4.48 -3.86 -10.74
CA CYS A 16 5.73 -4.61 -10.96
C CYS A 16 6.43 -4.30 -12.30
N GLY A 17 6.27 -3.08 -12.83
CA GLY A 17 6.83 -2.67 -14.12
C GLY A 17 6.12 -3.25 -15.36
N GLN A 18 4.97 -3.90 -15.21
CA GLN A 18 4.14 -4.43 -16.30
C GLN A 18 3.36 -3.32 -17.00
N TYR A 19 4.07 -2.51 -17.77
CA TYR A 19 3.50 -1.34 -18.45
C TYR A 19 2.33 -1.67 -19.39
N THR A 20 2.41 -2.79 -20.11
CA THR A 20 1.33 -3.21 -21.02
C THR A 20 0.06 -3.54 -20.25
N ASP A 21 0.16 -4.17 -19.09
CA ASP A 21 -1.00 -4.51 -18.25
C ASP A 21 -1.60 -3.27 -17.59
N LEU A 22 -0.76 -2.30 -17.20
CA LEU A 22 -1.24 -0.99 -16.76
C LEU A 22 -2.11 -0.29 -17.83
N LEU A 23 -1.72 -0.35 -19.10
CA LEU A 23 -2.53 0.23 -20.18
C LEU A 23 -3.88 -0.49 -20.33
N ARG A 24 -3.91 -1.82 -20.18
CA ARG A 24 -5.15 -2.59 -20.21
C ARG A 24 -6.11 -2.22 -19.08
N HIS A 25 -5.58 -1.97 -17.88
CA HIS A 25 -6.39 -1.46 -16.76
C HIS A 25 -7.05 -0.12 -17.10
N PHE A 26 -6.32 0.81 -17.72
CA PHE A 26 -6.91 2.10 -18.14
C PHE A 26 -7.91 1.96 -19.29
N GLU A 27 -7.68 1.04 -20.23
CA GLU A 27 -8.63 0.75 -21.30
C GLU A 27 -9.94 0.15 -20.75
N HIS A 28 -9.86 -0.65 -19.69
CA HIS A 28 -11.02 -1.28 -19.04
C HIS A 28 -11.78 -0.31 -18.11
N ASP A 29 -11.08 0.37 -17.20
CA ASP A 29 -11.67 1.14 -16.10
C ASP A 29 -11.79 2.65 -16.41
N GLY A 30 -11.33 3.08 -17.57
CA GLY A 30 -11.33 4.47 -18.03
C GLY A 30 -9.98 5.16 -17.81
N VAL A 31 -9.52 5.90 -18.83
CA VAL A 31 -8.28 6.67 -18.72
C VAL A 31 -8.47 7.88 -17.77
N PRO A 32 -7.41 8.40 -17.14
CA PRO A 32 -7.48 9.72 -16.52
C PRO A 32 -7.60 10.82 -17.60
N PRO A 33 -8.41 11.88 -17.37
CA PRO A 33 -9.11 12.23 -16.12
C PRO A 33 -10.54 11.68 -15.96
N GLU A 34 -11.02 10.84 -16.88
CA GLU A 34 -12.39 10.28 -16.85
C GLU A 34 -12.62 9.40 -15.61
N SER A 35 -11.58 8.72 -15.14
CA SER A 35 -11.58 7.94 -13.90
C SER A 35 -10.48 8.38 -12.93
N ASN A 36 -10.81 8.44 -11.64
CA ASN A 36 -9.84 8.72 -10.58
C ASN A 36 -9.11 7.43 -10.17
N TYR A 37 -7.82 7.52 -9.88
CA TYR A 37 -7.01 6.37 -9.47
C TYR A 37 -6.24 6.62 -8.17
N LEU A 38 -6.16 5.58 -7.34
CA LEU A 38 -5.19 5.44 -6.27
C LEU A 38 -4.34 4.20 -6.53
N PHE A 39 -3.04 4.39 -6.73
CA PHE A 39 -2.09 3.28 -6.78
C PHE A 39 -1.43 3.09 -5.41
N LEU A 40 -1.40 1.84 -4.94
CA LEU A 40 -0.89 1.47 -3.63
C LEU A 40 0.62 1.21 -3.61
N GLY A 41 1.36 1.54 -4.67
CA GLY A 41 2.80 1.32 -4.76
C GLY A 41 3.18 0.12 -5.64
N GLY A 42 4.39 -0.42 -5.44
CA GLY A 42 4.88 -1.55 -6.25
C GLY A 42 5.01 -1.24 -7.75
N TYR A 43 5.35 0.00 -8.11
CA TYR A 43 5.39 0.46 -9.51
C TYR A 43 6.50 -0.19 -10.34
N VAL A 44 7.65 -0.43 -9.70
CA VAL A 44 8.89 -0.85 -10.36
C VAL A 44 9.30 -2.23 -9.87
N ASN A 45 9.85 -3.04 -10.76
CA ASN A 45 10.59 -4.26 -10.42
C ASN A 45 12.08 -4.06 -10.76
N ARG A 46 12.91 -5.10 -10.62
CA ARG A 46 14.32 -5.14 -11.04
C ARG A 46 14.45 -4.94 -12.57
N GLY A 47 14.27 -3.70 -13.01
CA GLY A 47 14.31 -3.32 -14.40
C GLY A 47 15.69 -3.52 -15.01
N LYS A 48 15.72 -3.77 -16.31
CA LYS A 48 16.97 -3.81 -17.09
C LYS A 48 17.68 -2.45 -16.96
N ARG A 49 19.00 -2.44 -16.78
CA ARG A 49 19.84 -1.22 -16.76
C ARG A 49 19.86 -0.56 -18.14
N ARG A 50 18.78 0.15 -18.50
CA ARG A 50 18.61 0.80 -19.81
C ARG A 50 19.22 2.20 -19.86
N TYR A 51 19.28 2.87 -18.72
CA TYR A 51 19.75 4.26 -18.60
C TYR A 51 20.91 4.36 -17.59
N ASN A 52 21.21 5.58 -17.15
CA ASN A 52 22.35 5.87 -16.29
C ASN A 52 21.94 6.07 -14.82
N ILE A 53 22.96 6.07 -13.95
CA ILE A 53 22.81 6.23 -12.49
C ILE A 53 22.22 7.60 -12.13
N LYS A 54 22.45 8.66 -12.92
CA LYS A 54 21.88 9.98 -12.65
C LYS A 54 20.36 9.94 -12.73
N LEU A 55 19.80 9.27 -13.74
CA LEU A 55 18.35 9.09 -13.87
C LEU A 55 17.78 8.25 -12.72
N TRP A 56 18.47 7.18 -12.30
CA TRP A 56 18.06 6.40 -11.14
C TRP A 56 17.98 7.27 -9.87
N LYS A 57 18.97 8.12 -9.60
CA LYS A 57 18.95 9.05 -8.46
C LYS A 57 17.77 10.04 -8.53
N LEU A 58 17.40 10.51 -9.72
CA LEU A 58 16.22 11.37 -9.90
C LEU A 58 14.93 10.64 -9.54
N PHE A 59 14.78 9.37 -9.95
CA PHE A 59 13.64 8.55 -9.55
C PHE A 59 13.62 8.28 -8.04
N THR A 60 14.77 7.98 -7.42
CA THR A 60 14.85 7.83 -5.96
C THR A 60 14.39 9.09 -5.24
N ASN A 61 14.85 10.27 -5.66
CA ASN A 61 14.41 11.54 -5.08
C ASN A 61 12.89 11.76 -5.24
N CYS A 62 12.32 11.34 -6.38
CA CYS A 62 10.88 11.37 -6.60
C CYS A 62 10.13 10.41 -5.67
N PHE A 63 10.62 9.17 -5.52
CA PHE A 63 10.01 8.16 -4.65
C PHE A 63 10.02 8.58 -3.19
N ASN A 64 11.09 9.22 -2.73
CA ASN A 64 11.20 9.75 -1.37
C ASN A 64 10.17 10.85 -1.06
N CYS A 65 9.44 11.36 -2.06
CA CYS A 65 8.37 12.34 -1.92
C CYS A 65 6.95 11.76 -2.02
N LEU A 66 6.80 10.45 -2.27
CA LEU A 66 5.49 9.82 -2.36
C LEU A 66 4.74 9.86 -1.02
N PRO A 67 3.40 9.90 -1.02
CA PRO A 67 2.63 9.64 0.19
C PRO A 67 2.79 8.18 0.64
N ALA A 68 2.62 7.92 1.94
CA ALA A 68 2.76 6.58 2.52
C ALA A 68 1.40 5.88 2.67
N ALA A 69 0.32 6.64 2.83
CA ALA A 69 -1.03 6.12 2.99
C ALA A 69 -2.08 7.10 2.43
N ALA A 70 -3.30 6.62 2.30
CA ALA A 70 -4.48 7.41 1.98
C ALA A 70 -5.68 6.99 2.84
N VAL A 71 -6.63 7.90 3.02
CA VAL A 71 -7.95 7.61 3.58
C VAL A 71 -9.01 8.05 2.57
N ILE A 72 -9.89 7.12 2.18
CA ILE A 72 -10.99 7.39 1.25
C ILE A 72 -12.29 7.51 2.02
N ASN A 73 -13.03 8.63 1.80
CA ASN A 73 -14.31 8.93 2.45
C ASN A 73 -14.29 8.77 3.98
N GLU A 74 -13.14 8.97 4.64
CA GLU A 74 -12.95 8.75 6.09
C GLU A 74 -13.23 7.30 6.56
N LYS A 75 -13.44 6.35 5.64
CA LYS A 75 -13.88 4.99 5.94
C LYS A 75 -12.96 3.88 5.48
N ILE A 76 -12.11 4.13 4.49
CA ILE A 76 -11.18 3.13 3.97
C ILE A 76 -9.75 3.64 4.18
N PHE A 77 -8.96 2.90 4.95
CA PHE A 77 -7.52 3.15 5.08
C PHE A 77 -6.78 2.42 3.97
N CYS A 78 -5.84 3.10 3.30
CA CYS A 78 -5.08 2.53 2.20
C CYS A 78 -3.58 2.71 2.43
N CYS A 79 -2.80 1.64 2.25
CA CYS A 79 -1.33 1.65 2.30
C CYS A 79 -0.76 0.54 1.40
N HIS A 80 0.56 0.44 1.29
CA HIS A 80 1.20 -0.61 0.49
C HIS A 80 1.28 -1.93 1.28
N GLY A 81 1.98 -1.87 2.41
CA GLY A 81 2.19 -2.94 3.38
C GLY A 81 0.93 -3.17 4.18
N GLY A 82 0.91 -2.72 5.43
CA GLY A 82 -0.25 -2.89 6.29
C GLY A 82 -0.23 -1.92 7.46
N LEU A 83 -0.36 -2.47 8.66
CA LEU A 83 -0.47 -1.71 9.90
C LEU A 83 0.87 -1.67 10.63
N SER A 84 1.02 -0.69 11.52
CA SER A 84 2.15 -0.61 12.46
C SER A 84 1.68 -0.72 13.91
N PRO A 85 2.40 -1.42 14.80
CA PRO A 85 2.14 -1.38 16.24
C PRO A 85 2.34 0.04 16.82
N GLU A 86 3.13 0.89 16.16
CA GLU A 86 3.38 2.29 16.55
C GLU A 86 2.28 3.25 16.07
N LEU A 87 1.33 2.80 15.24
CA LEU A 87 0.28 3.64 14.68
C LEU A 87 -0.88 3.81 15.68
N HIS A 88 -0.78 4.88 16.47
CA HIS A 88 -1.79 5.28 17.45
C HIS A 88 -2.65 6.46 16.98
N SER A 89 -2.12 7.30 16.08
CA SER A 89 -2.84 8.42 15.46
C SER A 89 -2.44 8.57 13.99
N LEU A 90 -3.42 8.89 13.13
CA LEU A 90 -3.16 9.23 11.73
C LEU A 90 -2.27 10.48 11.57
N ASP A 91 -2.20 11.34 12.59
CA ASP A 91 -1.29 12.48 12.59
C ASP A 91 0.19 12.07 12.57
N GLN A 92 0.52 10.90 13.11
CA GLN A 92 1.88 10.36 12.99
C GLN A 92 2.27 10.18 11.52
N ILE A 93 1.33 9.70 10.69
CA ILE A 93 1.55 9.60 9.24
C ILE A 93 1.60 10.99 8.60
N ARG A 94 0.72 11.92 9.00
CA ARG A 94 0.72 13.30 8.46
C ARG A 94 2.05 14.01 8.70
N GLN A 95 2.65 13.83 9.87
CA GLN A 95 3.87 14.51 10.33
C GLN A 95 5.18 13.99 9.72
N ILE A 96 5.18 12.81 9.08
CA ILE A 96 6.36 12.31 8.37
C ILE A 96 6.76 13.32 7.29
N GLN A 97 8.00 13.83 7.43
CA GLN A 97 8.56 14.83 6.53
C GLN A 97 9.00 14.20 5.21
N ARG A 98 8.89 14.98 4.13
CA ARG A 98 9.38 14.61 2.80
C ARG A 98 10.44 15.62 2.34
N PRO A 99 11.48 15.19 1.60
CA PRO A 99 11.78 13.81 1.22
C PRO A 99 12.28 12.99 2.41
N THR A 100 11.98 11.68 2.41
CA THR A 100 12.53 10.73 3.40
C THR A 100 12.88 9.42 2.73
N ASP A 101 13.97 8.80 3.17
CA ASP A 101 14.21 7.39 2.91
C ASP A 101 13.32 6.53 3.82
N VAL A 102 13.12 5.27 3.44
CA VAL A 102 12.41 4.29 4.27
C VAL A 102 13.38 3.75 5.33
N PRO A 103 13.09 3.91 6.63
CA PRO A 103 13.93 3.35 7.69
C PRO A 103 13.81 1.82 7.74
N ASP A 104 14.76 1.17 8.41
CA ASP A 104 14.77 -0.30 8.57
C ASP A 104 13.67 -0.82 9.52
N TYR A 105 13.13 0.06 10.38
CA TYR A 105 12.10 -0.25 11.37
C TYR A 105 11.17 0.95 11.65
N GLY A 106 10.08 0.70 12.38
CA GLY A 106 9.12 1.70 12.83
C GLY A 106 8.03 2.03 11.81
N LEU A 107 7.20 3.02 12.14
CA LEU A 107 5.96 3.33 11.42
C LEU A 107 6.04 3.32 9.88
N LEU A 108 7.01 4.02 9.28
CA LEU A 108 7.10 4.10 7.81
C LEU A 108 7.53 2.77 7.19
N CYS A 109 8.40 2.01 7.87
CA CYS A 109 8.77 0.66 7.44
C CYS A 109 7.53 -0.24 7.44
N ASP A 110 6.78 -0.24 8.53
CA ASP A 110 5.62 -1.13 8.69
C ASP A 110 4.50 -0.84 7.69
N LEU A 111 4.19 0.44 7.45
CA LEU A 111 3.21 0.85 6.43
C LEU A 111 3.55 0.34 5.02
N LEU A 112 4.82 0.01 4.75
CA LEU A 112 5.29 -0.48 3.47
C LEU A 112 5.56 -1.99 3.45
N TRP A 113 5.84 -2.63 4.59
CA TRP A 113 6.38 -3.99 4.65
C TRP A 113 5.62 -4.97 5.55
N SER A 114 4.72 -4.52 6.42
CA SER A 114 3.96 -5.44 7.28
C SER A 114 2.94 -6.24 6.49
N ASP A 115 2.67 -7.48 6.88
CA ASP A 115 1.72 -8.37 6.19
C ASP A 115 0.65 -8.96 7.11
N PRO A 116 -0.60 -9.12 6.63
CA PRO A 116 -1.59 -9.93 7.32
C PRO A 116 -1.19 -11.41 7.28
N SER A 117 -1.48 -12.14 8.36
CA SER A 117 -1.16 -13.57 8.45
C SER A 117 -2.27 -14.35 9.16
N THR A 118 -2.65 -15.48 8.60
CA THR A 118 -3.66 -16.39 9.19
C THR A 118 -3.09 -17.23 10.33
N ASN A 119 -1.77 -17.26 10.48
CA ASN A 119 -1.08 -18.04 11.50
C ASN A 119 -0.99 -17.31 12.85
N VAL A 120 -1.41 -16.04 12.89
CA VAL A 120 -1.30 -15.17 14.05
C VAL A 120 -2.63 -14.49 14.33
N GLU A 121 -2.98 -14.36 15.62
CA GLU A 121 -4.17 -13.61 16.01
C GLU A 121 -3.88 -12.12 16.22
N ASN A 122 -2.69 -11.80 16.72
CA ASN A 122 -2.21 -10.46 17.05
C ASN A 122 -0.94 -10.13 16.26
N TRP A 123 -0.02 -9.33 16.83
CA TRP A 123 1.27 -9.02 16.24
C TRP A 123 2.28 -10.16 16.41
N GLN A 124 3.10 -10.38 15.38
CA GLN A 124 4.27 -11.24 15.45
C GLN A 124 5.43 -10.59 14.70
N GLU A 125 6.63 -10.58 15.30
CA GLU A 125 7.84 -10.10 14.61
C GLU A 125 8.19 -11.02 13.43
N ASN A 126 8.53 -10.41 12.29
CA ASN A 126 9.03 -11.13 11.13
C ASN A 126 10.56 -11.08 11.12
N TYR A 127 11.23 -12.23 10.95
CA TYR A 127 12.69 -12.33 10.89
C TYR A 127 13.34 -11.59 9.69
N GLY A 128 12.53 -11.08 8.75
CA GLY A 128 12.97 -10.26 7.62
C GLY A 128 12.89 -8.76 7.90
N VAL A 129 11.74 -8.17 7.59
CA VAL A 129 11.47 -6.72 7.71
C VAL A 129 10.07 -6.56 8.29
N SER A 130 9.89 -5.62 9.21
CA SER A 130 8.61 -5.32 9.86
C SER A 130 8.00 -6.53 10.63
N SER A 131 6.66 -6.60 10.70
CA SER A 131 5.88 -7.53 11.51
C SER A 131 4.72 -8.12 10.70
N GLU A 132 4.28 -9.30 11.10
CA GLU A 132 2.99 -9.87 10.69
C GLU A 132 1.89 -9.45 11.68
N PHE A 133 0.65 -9.35 11.19
CA PHE A 133 -0.50 -9.02 12.03
C PHE A 133 -1.74 -9.86 11.72
N GLY A 134 -2.46 -10.21 12.79
CA GLY A 134 -3.65 -11.05 12.71
C GLY A 134 -4.96 -10.26 12.61
N ALA A 135 -6.06 -11.01 12.56
CA ALA A 135 -7.41 -10.45 12.42
C ALA A 135 -7.83 -9.56 13.60
N ASN A 136 -7.32 -9.80 14.81
CA ASN A 136 -7.63 -8.93 15.96
C ASN A 136 -7.05 -7.54 15.78
N VAL A 137 -5.81 -7.43 15.26
CA VAL A 137 -5.15 -6.15 14.98
C VAL A 137 -5.97 -5.33 13.98
N VAL A 138 -6.44 -5.97 12.90
CA VAL A 138 -7.31 -5.34 11.90
C VAL A 138 -8.59 -4.80 12.56
N LYS A 139 -9.27 -5.64 13.34
CA LYS A 139 -10.52 -5.26 14.01
C LYS A 139 -10.31 -4.12 15.00
N GLU A 140 -9.25 -4.17 15.81
CA GLU A 140 -8.91 -3.13 16.77
C GLU A 140 -8.59 -1.79 16.07
N PHE A 141 -7.81 -1.83 14.99
CA PHE A 141 -7.49 -0.65 14.19
C PHE A 141 -8.75 0.01 13.65
N LEU A 142 -9.61 -0.76 12.97
CA LEU A 142 -10.83 -0.22 12.36
C LEU A 142 -11.79 0.37 13.40
N ASN A 143 -11.93 -0.30 14.55
CA ASN A 143 -12.72 0.22 15.66
C ASN A 143 -12.13 1.51 16.23
N ARG A 144 -10.80 1.55 16.45
CA ARG A 144 -10.09 2.71 17.00
C ARG A 144 -10.24 3.95 16.11
N PHE A 145 -10.13 3.77 14.78
CA PHE A 145 -10.18 4.87 13.82
C PHE A 145 -11.57 5.09 13.19
N ASN A 146 -12.60 4.35 13.62
CA ASN A 146 -13.97 4.41 13.09
C ASN A 146 -14.04 4.22 11.56
N MET A 147 -13.28 3.24 11.07
CA MET A 147 -13.17 2.87 9.66
C MET A 147 -13.83 1.53 9.39
N ASN A 148 -14.06 1.22 8.11
CA ASN A 148 -14.76 0.01 7.70
C ASN A 148 -13.86 -1.00 7.00
N LEU A 149 -12.79 -0.55 6.34
CA LEU A 149 -11.95 -1.39 5.50
C LEU A 149 -10.51 -0.90 5.51
N ILE A 150 -9.57 -1.85 5.50
CA ILE A 150 -8.18 -1.61 5.08
C ILE A 150 -8.01 -2.16 3.67
N CYS A 151 -7.45 -1.35 2.78
CA CYS A 151 -7.11 -1.74 1.41
C CYS A 151 -5.59 -1.66 1.23
N ARG A 152 -4.97 -2.77 0.86
CA ARG A 152 -3.50 -2.90 0.81
C ARG A 152 -3.02 -3.68 -0.41
N SER A 153 -1.70 -3.79 -0.60
CA SER A 153 -1.08 -4.42 -1.79
C SER A 153 0.00 -5.47 -1.44
N HIS A 154 1.24 -5.35 -1.94
CA HIS A 154 2.43 -6.14 -1.60
C HIS A 154 2.42 -7.66 -1.88
N GLN A 155 1.45 -8.42 -1.36
CA GLN A 155 1.38 -9.87 -1.49
C GLN A 155 0.68 -10.25 -2.79
N VAL A 156 1.26 -11.23 -3.50
CA VAL A 156 0.64 -11.84 -4.67
C VAL A 156 -0.55 -12.67 -4.19
N VAL A 157 -1.71 -12.49 -4.84
CA VAL A 157 -2.96 -13.19 -4.54
C VAL A 157 -3.55 -13.75 -5.83
N GLU A 158 -4.17 -14.92 -5.77
CA GLU A 158 -4.55 -15.74 -6.94
C GLU A 158 -5.48 -14.99 -7.90
N ASP A 159 -6.57 -14.41 -7.39
CA ASP A 159 -7.58 -13.72 -8.19
C ASP A 159 -7.30 -12.22 -8.40
N GLY A 160 -6.08 -11.76 -8.06
CA GLY A 160 -5.73 -10.34 -8.05
C GLY A 160 -6.35 -9.53 -6.90
N TYR A 161 -7.20 -10.14 -6.09
CA TYR A 161 -7.61 -9.63 -4.78
C TYR A 161 -7.86 -10.77 -3.78
N GLU A 162 -7.72 -10.49 -2.49
CA GLU A 162 -8.04 -11.44 -1.42
C GLU A 162 -8.56 -10.72 -0.18
N PHE A 163 -9.61 -11.26 0.44
CA PHE A 163 -10.14 -10.74 1.69
C PHE A 163 -9.56 -11.44 2.92
N PHE A 164 -9.35 -10.67 3.97
CA PHE A 164 -8.89 -11.11 5.27
C PHE A 164 -9.77 -10.55 6.40
N ALA A 165 -9.67 -11.14 7.59
CA ALA A 165 -10.34 -10.69 8.82
C ALA A 165 -11.84 -10.41 8.63
N ASN A 166 -12.60 -11.39 8.12
CA ASN A 166 -14.04 -11.25 7.86
C ASN A 166 -14.37 -10.07 6.92
N HIS A 167 -13.62 -9.97 5.82
CA HIS A 167 -13.73 -8.93 4.78
C HIS A 167 -13.45 -7.50 5.27
N GLN A 168 -12.74 -7.36 6.39
CA GLN A 168 -12.34 -6.07 6.94
C GLN A 168 -10.99 -5.58 6.41
N LEU A 169 -10.24 -6.45 5.74
CA LEU A 169 -9.04 -6.09 4.99
C LEU A 169 -9.12 -6.73 3.60
N VAL A 170 -8.70 -5.99 2.57
CA VAL A 170 -8.53 -6.51 1.21
C VAL A 170 -7.11 -6.25 0.72
N THR A 171 -6.49 -7.30 0.20
CA THR A 171 -5.24 -7.23 -0.56
C THR A 171 -5.59 -7.12 -2.04
N ILE A 172 -4.97 -6.20 -2.78
CA ILE A 172 -5.13 -6.02 -4.23
C ILE A 172 -3.77 -6.19 -4.89
N PHE A 173 -3.71 -6.98 -5.96
CA PHE A 173 -2.52 -7.18 -6.77
C PHE A 173 -2.89 -7.02 -8.26
N SER A 174 -2.30 -6.03 -8.93
CA SER A 174 -2.73 -5.60 -10.27
C SER A 174 -1.75 -5.98 -11.38
N ALA A 175 -0.81 -6.89 -11.10
CA ALA A 175 0.12 -7.44 -12.08
C ALA A 175 -0.27 -8.91 -12.36
N PRO A 176 -1.02 -9.20 -13.43
CA PRO A 176 -1.41 -10.57 -13.77
C PRO A 176 -0.19 -11.40 -14.18
N ASP A 177 -0.27 -12.72 -13.98
CA ASP A 177 0.77 -13.70 -14.34
C ASP A 177 2.17 -13.39 -13.76
N TYR A 178 2.22 -12.87 -12.51
CA TYR A 178 3.45 -12.49 -11.82
C TYR A 178 4.24 -13.68 -11.25
#